data_AF-S5AA36-F1
#
_entry.id   AF-S5AA36-F1
#
_cell.length_a   1.000
_cell.length_b   1.000
_cell.length_c   1.000
_cell.angle_alpha   90.00
_cell.angle_beta   90.00
_cell.angle_gamma   90.00
#
_symmetry.space_group_name_H-M   'P 1'
#
loop_
_entity.id
_entity.type
_entity.pdbx_description
1 polymer ?
#
loop_
_entity_poly.entity_id
_entity_poly.type
_entity_poly.pdbx_seq_one_letter_code
_entity_poly.pdbx_strand_id
1 'polypeptide(L)'
;MINPRKYGLHVLKTTALSFALAASFQVTAQNDKERVETIEVFGQKTTPQLKRAFDNQRFEFLELYNSINEVAKFDVICKYQKPIGSKIARKSCEPRYVKDFRAMKIQASSTGPGIDFNRLPSDDDIRFLTNDTREEAFEHVAALIATHPELFDSFSKLDALHQRIKQREEEN
;
A
#
# COMPACT_ATOMS: atom_id res chain seq x y z
N MET A 1 11.69 -53.10 59.19
CA MET A 1 12.88 -53.49 59.98
C MET A 1 14.06 -53.69 59.03
N ILE A 2 15.14 -52.95 59.26
CA ILE A 2 16.56 -53.32 59.09
C ILE A 2 17.02 -53.85 57.71
N ASN A 3 17.72 -52.98 56.98
CA ASN A 3 18.77 -53.29 55.99
C ASN A 3 20.01 -53.87 56.75
N PRO A 4 20.88 -54.74 56.18
CA PRO A 4 22.02 -54.20 55.43
C PRO A 4 22.64 -55.11 54.34
N ARG A 5 23.05 -54.45 53.24
CA ARG A 5 24.38 -54.49 52.58
C ARG A 5 25.30 -55.69 52.86
N LYS A 6 25.89 -56.24 51.78
CA LYS A 6 27.37 -56.26 51.61
C LYS A 6 27.77 -56.41 50.14
N TYR A 7 28.64 -55.49 49.73
CA TYR A 7 29.33 -55.39 48.45
C TYR A 7 30.57 -56.31 48.47
N GLY A 8 30.90 -56.89 47.31
CA GLY A 8 32.18 -57.55 47.04
C GLY A 8 32.56 -57.30 45.58
N LEU A 9 33.69 -56.62 45.39
CA LEU A 9 34.22 -56.02 44.15
C LEU A 9 35.04 -57.02 43.34
N HIS A 10 35.45 -56.61 42.13
CA HIS A 10 36.45 -57.19 41.19
C HIS A 10 35.81 -58.08 40.10
N VAL A 11 36.06 -57.90 38.79
CA VAL A 11 37.25 -57.45 38.04
C VAL A 11 36.82 -56.83 36.70
N LEU A 12 37.49 -55.72 36.32
CA LEU A 12 37.47 -55.09 35.00
C LEU A 12 38.09 -55.97 33.91
N LYS A 13 37.40 -56.15 32.76
CA LYS A 13 38.00 -56.35 31.42
C LYS A 13 37.09 -55.73 30.35
N THR A 14 37.37 -54.49 29.95
CA THR A 14 37.85 -54.08 28.62
C THR A 14 36.93 -54.35 27.41
N THR A 15 36.41 -53.23 26.88
CA THR A 15 36.22 -52.87 25.47
C THR A 15 35.27 -53.69 24.59
N ALA A 16 34.13 -53.09 24.26
CA ALA A 16 33.73 -52.88 22.86
C ALA A 16 32.71 -51.73 22.77
N LEU A 17 33.04 -50.76 21.91
CA LEU A 17 32.18 -49.69 21.40
C LEU A 17 30.84 -50.25 20.91
N SER A 18 29.74 -49.60 21.29
CA SER A 18 28.52 -49.47 20.46
C SER A 18 27.67 -48.34 21.03
N PHE A 19 28.07 -47.11 20.72
CA PHE A 19 27.23 -45.93 20.83
C PHE A 19 26.38 -45.90 19.56
N ALA A 20 25.11 -46.29 19.64
CA ALA A 20 24.21 -46.27 18.48
C ALA A 20 22.90 -45.54 18.80
N LEU A 21 22.85 -44.31 18.28
CA LEU A 21 21.69 -43.53 17.86
C LEU A 21 20.56 -43.30 18.87
N ALA A 22 20.75 -42.31 19.75
CA ALA A 22 19.66 -41.36 20.00
C ALA A 22 19.58 -40.43 18.77
N ALA A 23 18.69 -40.73 17.83
CA ALA A 23 18.35 -39.81 16.76
C ALA A 23 17.61 -38.61 17.38
N SER A 24 18.39 -37.62 17.82
CA SER A 24 17.88 -36.28 18.07
C SER A 24 17.40 -35.73 16.72
N PHE A 25 16.08 -35.66 16.53
CA PHE A 25 15.48 -34.86 15.48
C PHE A 25 15.85 -33.39 15.74
N GLN A 26 17.01 -32.96 15.25
CA GLN A 26 17.28 -31.54 15.09
C GLN A 26 16.47 -31.08 13.89
N VAL A 27 15.23 -30.68 14.15
CA VAL A 27 14.49 -29.80 13.24
C VAL A 27 15.30 -28.51 13.19
N THR A 28 16.14 -28.40 12.16
CA THR A 28 16.70 -27.13 11.78
C THR A 28 15.55 -26.32 11.19
N ALA A 29 15.03 -25.39 11.98
CA ALA A 29 14.17 -24.33 11.47
C ALA A 29 15.02 -23.51 10.48
N GLN A 30 15.00 -23.90 9.21
CA GLN A 30 15.39 -23.00 8.14
C GLN A 30 14.41 -21.84 8.18
N ASN A 31 14.93 -20.71 8.66
CA ASN A 31 14.28 -19.41 8.64
C ASN A 31 14.26 -18.91 7.19
N ASP A 32 13.54 -19.61 6.33
CA ASP A 32 13.03 -19.02 5.11
C ASP A 32 11.84 -18.18 5.55
N LYS A 33 11.97 -16.86 5.41
CA LYS A 33 10.84 -15.94 5.55
C LYS A 33 9.82 -16.34 4.50
N GLU A 34 8.93 -17.23 4.89
CA GLU A 34 7.75 -17.60 4.14
C GLU A 34 7.05 -16.29 3.78
N ARG A 35 7.14 -15.92 2.50
CA ARG A 35 6.30 -14.88 1.92
C ARG A 35 4.89 -15.43 2.03
N VAL A 36 4.23 -15.13 3.14
CA VAL A 36 2.82 -15.44 3.35
C VAL A 36 2.04 -14.65 2.30
N GLU A 37 1.75 -15.32 1.18
CA GLU A 37 0.80 -14.84 0.18
C GLU A 37 -0.54 -14.66 0.90
N THR A 38 -0.86 -13.43 1.26
CA THR A 38 -2.11 -13.10 1.93
C THR A 38 -3.22 -13.26 0.92
N ILE A 39 -3.96 -14.37 0.98
CA ILE A 39 -5.17 -14.56 0.19
C ILE A 39 -6.23 -13.59 0.72
N GLU A 40 -6.33 -12.41 0.10
CA GLU A 40 -7.37 -11.45 0.43
C GLU A 40 -8.74 -12.00 -0.01
N VAL A 41 -9.52 -12.50 0.95
CA VAL A 41 -10.90 -12.93 0.71
C VAL A 41 -11.81 -11.70 0.64
N PHE A 42 -11.90 -11.11 -0.56
CA PHE A 42 -12.67 -9.89 -0.75
C PHE A 42 -14.20 -10.04 -0.62
N GLY A 43 -14.74 -11.27 -0.78
CA GLY A 43 -16.17 -11.53 -0.68
C GLY A 43 -16.77 -11.22 0.70
N GLN A 44 -15.94 -11.19 1.75
CA GLN A 44 -16.37 -10.93 3.13
C GLN A 44 -16.26 -9.46 3.54
N LYS A 45 -15.70 -8.57 2.70
CA LYS A 45 -15.50 -7.16 3.08
C LYS A 45 -16.80 -6.37 2.96
N THR A 46 -17.11 -5.54 3.95
CA THR A 46 -18.24 -4.59 3.91
C THR A 46 -17.95 -3.44 2.93
N THR A 47 -18.98 -2.70 2.49
CA THR A 47 -18.79 -1.54 1.59
C THR A 47 -17.79 -0.51 2.12
N PRO A 48 -17.82 -0.11 3.42
CA PRO A 48 -16.79 0.78 3.97
C PRO A 48 -15.37 0.17 3.96
N GLN A 49 -15.25 -1.14 4.20
CA GLN A 49 -13.95 -1.83 4.12
C GLN A 49 -13.41 -1.88 2.69
N LEU A 50 -14.27 -2.09 1.69
CA LEU A 50 -13.91 -2.03 0.28
C LEU A 50 -13.48 -0.63 -0.14
N LYS A 51 -14.22 0.42 0.25
CA LYS A 51 -13.85 1.82 -0.03
C LYS A 51 -12.50 2.17 0.60
N ARG A 52 -12.22 1.71 1.82
CA ARG A 52 -10.91 1.88 2.46
C ARG A 52 -9.79 1.11 1.75
N ALA A 53 -10.05 -0.12 1.32
CA ALA A 53 -9.08 -0.90 0.56
C ALA A 53 -8.77 -0.25 -0.79
N PHE A 54 -9.79 0.26 -1.48
CA PHE A 54 -9.64 1.04 -2.71
C PHE A 54 -8.77 2.28 -2.50
N ASP A 55 -9.03 3.06 -1.45
CA ASP A 55 -8.21 4.24 -1.12
C ASP A 55 -6.75 3.87 -0.85
N ASN A 56 -6.50 2.81 -0.07
CA ASN A 56 -5.14 2.36 0.22
C ASN A 56 -4.41 1.93 -1.06
N GLN A 57 -5.03 1.05 -1.86
CA GLN A 57 -4.44 0.60 -3.13
C GLN A 57 -4.24 1.77 -4.11
N ARG A 58 -5.13 2.77 -4.09
CA ARG A 58 -4.99 3.98 -4.92
C ARG A 58 -3.74 4.75 -4.53
N PHE A 59 -3.48 4.89 -3.24
CA PHE A 59 -2.27 5.58 -2.78
C PHE A 59 -1.00 4.80 -3.13
N GLU A 60 -1.03 3.47 -3.04
CA GLU A 60 0.10 2.62 -3.46
C GLU A 60 0.34 2.71 -4.96
N PHE A 61 -0.71 2.68 -5.77
CA PHE A 61 -0.63 2.89 -7.22
C PHE A 61 0.00 4.24 -7.56
N LEU A 62 -0.46 5.33 -6.94
CA LEU A 62 0.06 6.67 -7.21
C LEU A 62 1.51 6.85 -6.77
N GLU A 63 1.91 6.20 -5.67
CA GLU A 63 3.30 6.19 -5.20
C GLU A 63 4.21 5.42 -6.16
N LEU A 64 3.79 4.24 -6.61
CA LEU A 64 4.51 3.46 -7.63
C LEU A 64 4.59 4.22 -8.96
N TYR A 65 3.48 4.77 -9.43
CA TYR A 65 3.42 5.61 -10.63
C TYR A 65 4.45 6.75 -10.55
N ASN A 66 4.49 7.50 -9.45
CA ASN A 66 5.45 8.60 -9.29
C ASN A 66 6.90 8.14 -9.25
N SER A 67 7.17 6.91 -8.79
CA SER A 67 8.54 6.37 -8.76
C SER A 67 9.07 5.99 -10.15
N ILE A 68 8.16 5.73 -11.09
CA ILE A 68 8.46 5.35 -12.48
C ILE A 68 8.33 6.56 -13.41
N ASN A 69 7.46 7.51 -13.08
CA ASN A 69 7.19 8.68 -13.88
C ASN A 69 8.40 9.62 -13.93
N GLU A 70 8.95 9.85 -15.13
CA GLU A 70 10.02 10.82 -15.35
C GLU A 70 9.50 12.22 -15.72
N VAL A 71 8.19 12.35 -16.03
CA VAL A 71 7.60 13.61 -16.48
C VAL A 71 7.01 14.37 -15.29
N ALA A 72 7.81 15.30 -14.75
CA ALA A 72 7.48 16.10 -13.57
C ALA A 72 6.09 16.79 -13.62
N LYS A 73 5.60 17.18 -14.81
CA LYS A 73 4.27 17.80 -15.02
C LYS A 73 3.13 16.89 -14.55
N PHE A 74 3.30 15.58 -14.68
CA PHE A 74 2.28 14.57 -14.39
C PHE A 74 2.45 13.88 -13.03
N ASP A 75 3.37 14.36 -12.19
CA ASP A 75 3.52 13.87 -10.82
C ASP A 75 2.22 14.07 -10.03
N VAL A 76 1.90 13.13 -9.15
CA VAL A 76 0.75 13.25 -8.24
C VAL A 76 1.23 13.52 -6.82
N ILE A 77 0.91 14.71 -6.31
CA ILE A 77 1.40 15.15 -5.00
C ILE A 77 0.43 14.69 -3.91
N CYS A 78 0.84 13.69 -3.13
CA CYS A 78 0.08 13.19 -2.00
C CYS A 78 0.56 13.80 -0.66
N LYS A 79 -0.37 14.28 0.16
CA LYS A 79 -0.08 14.87 1.48
C LYS A 79 -1.15 14.47 2.50
N TYR A 80 -0.72 14.32 3.75
CA TYR A 80 -1.66 14.20 4.88
C TYR A 80 -2.13 15.60 5.29
N GLN A 81 -3.43 15.83 5.22
CA GLN A 81 -4.06 17.10 5.60
C GLN A 81 -5.12 16.88 6.68
N LYS A 82 -5.18 17.81 7.62
CA LYS A 82 -6.24 17.85 8.64
C LYS A 82 -7.31 18.84 8.18
N PRO A 83 -8.56 18.40 7.97
CA PRO A 83 -9.66 19.33 7.75
C PRO A 83 -9.79 20.30 8.93
N ILE A 84 -10.23 21.53 8.66
CA ILE A 84 -10.47 22.53 9.71
C ILE A 84 -11.46 21.94 10.73
N GLY A 85 -11.13 22.05 12.02
CA GLY A 85 -11.95 21.50 13.11
C GLY A 85 -11.82 19.99 13.35
N SER A 86 -11.02 19.25 12.56
CA SER A 86 -10.76 17.82 12.76
C SER A 86 -9.35 17.55 13.25
N LYS A 87 -9.21 16.64 14.23
CA LYS A 87 -7.91 16.12 14.68
C LYS A 87 -7.40 14.96 13.82
N ILE A 88 -8.23 14.42 12.93
CA ILE A 88 -7.92 13.25 12.09
C ILE A 88 -7.32 13.73 10.77
N ALA A 89 -6.07 13.36 10.52
CA ALA A 89 -5.42 13.60 9.24
C ALA A 89 -5.91 12.60 8.19
N ARG A 90 -6.10 13.06 6.96
CA ARG A 90 -6.45 12.22 5.80
C ARG A 90 -5.42 12.45 4.68
N LYS A 91 -4.99 11.38 4.01
CA LYS A 91 -4.14 11.47 2.82
C LYS A 91 -5.00 11.96 1.65
N SER A 92 -4.57 13.02 0.99
CA SER A 92 -5.18 13.57 -0.23
C SER A 92 -4.10 13.72 -1.28
N CYS A 93 -4.45 13.43 -2.53
CA CYS A 93 -3.54 13.47 -3.67
C CYS A 93 -4.13 14.39 -4.74
N GLU A 94 -3.29 15.26 -5.30
CA GLU A 94 -3.65 16.20 -6.38
C GLU A 94 -2.55 16.15 -7.44
N PRO A 95 -2.88 16.05 -8.75
CA PRO A 95 -1.87 16.14 -9.79
C PRO A 95 -1.14 17.49 -9.75
N ARG A 96 0.15 17.50 -10.05
CA ARG A 96 0.98 18.71 -9.99
C ARG A 96 0.44 19.81 -10.89
N TYR A 97 0.06 19.48 -12.12
CA TYR A 97 -0.53 20.47 -13.05
C TYR A 97 -1.79 21.16 -12.49
N VAL A 98 -2.64 20.43 -11.75
CA VAL A 98 -3.84 21.01 -11.10
C VAL A 98 -3.42 21.99 -10.01
N LYS A 99 -2.48 21.56 -9.15
CA LYS A 99 -1.97 22.38 -8.05
C LYS A 99 -1.30 23.66 -8.56
N ASP A 100 -0.47 23.54 -9.59
CA ASP A 100 0.27 24.66 -10.17
C ASP A 100 -0.68 25.64 -10.87
N PHE A 101 -1.64 25.12 -11.63
CA PHE A 101 -2.66 25.95 -12.28
C PHE A 101 -3.54 26.68 -11.26
N ARG A 102 -3.92 26.00 -10.17
CA ARG A 102 -4.63 26.62 -9.04
C ARG A 102 -3.82 27.73 -8.41
N ALA A 103 -2.54 27.52 -8.13
CA ALA A 103 -1.67 28.54 -7.56
C ALA A 103 -1.56 29.77 -8.48
N MET A 104 -1.37 29.54 -9.78
CA MET A 104 -1.36 30.60 -10.80
C MET A 104 -2.67 31.39 -10.82
N LYS A 105 -3.82 30.72 -10.78
CA LYS A 105 -5.13 31.39 -10.79
C LYS A 105 -5.37 32.21 -9.52
N ILE A 106 -5.00 31.68 -8.35
CA ILE A 106 -5.08 32.43 -7.08
C ILE A 106 -4.23 33.69 -7.15
N GLN A 107 -3.00 33.59 -7.68
CA GLN A 107 -2.11 34.74 -7.85
C GLN A 107 -2.69 35.77 -8.82
N ALA A 108 -3.21 35.34 -9.97
CA ALA A 108 -3.82 36.24 -10.95
C ALA A 108 -5.10 36.93 -10.44
N SER A 109 -5.84 36.28 -9.55
CA SER A 109 -7.03 36.87 -8.90
C SER A 109 -6.70 37.89 -7.81
N SER A 110 -5.45 37.95 -7.33
CA SER A 110 -4.98 38.93 -6.34
C SER A 110 -4.47 40.18 -7.07
N THR A 111 -5.39 41.07 -7.46
CA THR A 111 -5.08 42.32 -8.20
C THR A 111 -4.73 43.51 -7.29
N GLY A 112 -4.56 43.29 -5.98
CA GLY A 112 -4.29 44.33 -4.98
C GLY A 112 -3.80 43.71 -3.66
N PRO A 113 -3.50 44.52 -2.63
CA PRO A 113 -3.06 44.00 -1.33
C PRO A 113 -4.18 43.18 -0.69
N GLY A 114 -3.93 41.87 -0.52
CA GLY A 114 -4.85 40.93 0.12
C GLY A 114 -5.37 39.82 -0.82
N ILE A 115 -6.20 38.94 -0.26
CA ILE A 115 -6.86 37.85 -1.00
C ILE A 115 -8.31 38.25 -1.24
N ASP A 116 -8.71 38.38 -2.50
CA ASP A 116 -10.12 38.54 -2.86
C ASP A 116 -10.78 37.15 -2.95
N PHE A 117 -11.45 36.76 -1.87
CA PHE A 117 -12.13 35.47 -1.75
C PHE A 117 -13.23 35.27 -2.80
N ASN A 118 -13.83 36.34 -3.33
CA ASN A 118 -14.89 36.25 -4.34
C ASN A 118 -14.35 35.93 -5.74
N ARG A 119 -13.04 36.05 -5.95
CA ARG A 119 -12.36 35.77 -7.22
C ARG A 119 -11.50 34.51 -7.18
N LEU A 120 -11.55 33.75 -6.09
CA LEU A 120 -10.84 32.49 -6.00
C LEU A 120 -11.48 31.45 -6.92
N PRO A 121 -10.68 30.68 -7.67
CA PRO A 121 -11.21 29.64 -8.54
C PRO A 121 -11.81 28.51 -7.69
N SER A 122 -12.97 28.00 -8.12
CA SER A 122 -13.53 26.78 -7.56
C SER A 122 -12.77 25.54 -8.08
N ASP A 123 -12.93 24.40 -7.40
CA ASP A 123 -12.37 23.12 -7.87
C ASP A 123 -12.92 22.72 -9.24
N ASP A 124 -14.18 23.05 -9.52
CA ASP A 124 -14.82 22.77 -10.82
C ASP A 124 -14.23 23.64 -11.93
N ASP A 125 -13.95 24.93 -11.65
CA ASP A 125 -13.28 25.81 -12.61
C ASP A 125 -11.89 25.30 -12.97
N ILE A 126 -11.11 24.90 -11.96
CA ILE A 126 -9.78 24.33 -12.18
C ILE A 126 -9.89 23.03 -12.99
N ARG A 127 -10.83 22.15 -12.66
CA ARG A 127 -11.04 20.89 -13.39
C ARG A 127 -11.40 21.13 -14.85
N PHE A 128 -12.28 22.10 -15.12
CA PHE A 128 -12.66 22.46 -16.48
C PHE A 128 -11.47 23.04 -17.26
N LEU A 129 -10.76 23.99 -16.66
CA LEU A 129 -9.65 24.69 -17.32
C LEU A 129 -8.39 23.84 -17.51
N THR A 130 -8.28 22.72 -16.78
CA THR A 130 -7.17 21.76 -16.92
C THR A 130 -7.56 20.50 -17.69
N ASN A 131 -8.71 20.50 -18.39
CA ASN A 131 -9.23 19.32 -19.08
C ASN A 131 -8.22 18.71 -20.07
N ASP A 132 -7.63 19.53 -20.93
CA ASP A 132 -6.71 19.04 -21.97
C ASP A 132 -5.47 18.39 -21.34
N THR A 133 -4.92 19.01 -20.30
CA THR A 133 -3.79 18.43 -19.55
C THR A 133 -4.17 17.17 -18.79
N ARG A 134 -5.43 17.04 -18.38
CA ARG A 134 -5.95 15.83 -17.76
C ARG A 134 -6.03 14.68 -18.78
N GLU A 135 -6.45 14.96 -20.00
CA GLU A 135 -6.44 13.99 -21.10
C GLU A 135 -5.02 13.52 -21.40
N GLU A 136 -4.06 14.44 -21.55
CA GLU A 136 -2.63 14.10 -21.70
C GLU A 136 -2.11 13.24 -20.54
N ALA A 137 -2.49 13.58 -19.29
CA ALA A 137 -2.06 12.82 -18.12
C ALA A 137 -2.64 11.40 -18.13
N PHE A 138 -3.86 11.19 -18.62
CA PHE A 138 -4.44 9.86 -18.76
C PHE A 138 -3.73 9.02 -19.83
N GLU A 139 -3.42 9.61 -20.98
CA GLU A 139 -2.64 8.95 -22.02
C GLU A 139 -1.25 8.54 -21.50
N HIS A 140 -0.59 9.42 -20.75
CA HIS A 140 0.71 9.17 -20.13
C HIS A 140 0.65 8.01 -19.12
N VAL A 141 -0.33 8.01 -18.22
CA VAL A 141 -0.54 6.90 -17.27
C VAL A 141 -0.82 5.59 -18.01
N ALA A 142 -1.66 5.61 -19.05
CA ALA A 142 -1.98 4.43 -19.84
C ALA A 142 -0.75 3.86 -20.56
N ALA A 143 0.09 4.72 -21.13
CA ALA A 143 1.35 4.32 -21.73
C ALA A 143 2.28 3.64 -20.72
N LEU A 144 2.43 4.23 -19.52
CA LEU A 144 3.26 3.63 -18.47
C LEU A 144 2.70 2.29 -17.97
N ILE A 145 1.38 2.17 -17.82
CA ILE A 145 0.73 0.90 -17.47
C ILE A 145 1.03 -0.18 -18.53
N ALA A 146 1.04 0.17 -19.82
CA ALA A 146 1.31 -0.78 -20.89
C ALA A 146 2.76 -1.29 -20.91
N THR A 147 3.72 -0.54 -20.37
CA THR A 147 5.15 -0.87 -20.42
C THR A 147 5.74 -1.33 -19.09
N HIS A 148 5.06 -1.10 -17.97
CA HIS A 148 5.53 -1.43 -16.62
C HIS A 148 4.60 -2.46 -15.96
N PRO A 149 4.94 -3.76 -15.96
CA PRO A 149 4.07 -4.82 -15.45
C PRO A 149 3.71 -4.63 -13.97
N GLU A 150 4.62 -4.10 -13.15
CA GLU A 150 4.36 -3.78 -11.74
C GLU A 150 3.26 -2.72 -11.56
N LEU A 151 3.21 -1.75 -12.47
CA LEU A 151 2.19 -0.70 -12.46
C LEU A 151 0.84 -1.25 -12.96
N PHE A 152 0.87 -2.11 -13.98
CA PHE A 152 -0.30 -2.84 -14.47
C PHE A 152 -0.91 -3.75 -13.39
N ASP A 153 -0.09 -4.48 -12.63
CA ASP A 153 -0.54 -5.33 -11.54
C ASP A 153 -1.22 -4.50 -10.44
N SER A 154 -0.63 -3.36 -10.08
CA SER A 154 -1.21 -2.41 -9.12
C SER A 154 -2.55 -1.83 -9.63
N PHE A 155 -2.63 -1.49 -10.91
CA PHE A 155 -3.87 -1.03 -11.55
C PHE A 155 -4.96 -2.12 -11.59
N SER A 156 -4.59 -3.37 -11.87
CA SER A 156 -5.52 -4.50 -11.90
C SER A 156 -6.16 -4.75 -10.53
N LYS A 157 -5.39 -4.58 -9.44
CA LYS A 157 -5.93 -4.64 -8.06
C LYS A 157 -6.93 -3.51 -7.79
N LEU A 158 -6.66 -2.30 -8.28
CA LEU A 158 -7.59 -1.18 -8.20
C LEU A 158 -8.90 -1.45 -8.91
N ASP A 159 -8.85 -1.93 -10.15
CA ASP A 159 -10.05 -2.23 -10.92
C ASP A 159 -10.87 -3.34 -10.24
N ALA A 160 -10.23 -4.41 -9.77
CA ALA A 160 -10.92 -5.48 -9.04
C ALA A 160 -11.66 -4.99 -7.77
N LEU A 161 -11.09 -4.01 -7.06
CA LEU A 161 -11.76 -3.36 -5.93
C LEU A 161 -12.94 -2.49 -6.38
N HIS A 162 -12.76 -1.73 -7.46
CA HIS A 162 -13.80 -0.86 -8.03
C HIS A 162 -15.01 -1.65 -8.51
N GLN A 163 -14.80 -2.74 -9.26
CA GLN A 163 -15.88 -3.59 -9.76
C GLN A 163 -16.71 -4.18 -8.61
N ARG A 164 -16.07 -4.58 -7.51
CA ARG A 164 -16.80 -5.09 -6.33
C ARG A 164 -17.59 -4.02 -5.60
N ILE A 165 -17.09 -2.79 -5.53
CA ILE A 165 -17.84 -1.67 -4.95
C ILE A 165 -19.10 -1.43 -5.78
N LYS A 166 -18.99 -1.40 -7.11
CA LYS A 166 -20.13 -1.23 -8.02
C LYS A 166 -21.17 -2.35 -7.88
N GLN A 167 -20.74 -3.61 -7.90
CA GLN A 167 -21.65 -4.76 -7.73
C GLN A 167 -22.47 -4.64 -6.44
N ARG A 168 -21.84 -4.25 -5.33
CA ARG A 168 -22.57 -4.03 -4.07
C ARG A 168 -23.49 -2.82 -4.10
N GLU A 169 -23.16 -1.76 -4.85
CA GLU A 169 -24.03 -0.59 -5.01
C GLU A 169 -25.28 -0.93 -5.85
N GLU A 170 -25.20 -1.93 -6.73
CA GLU A 170 -26.34 -2.44 -7.52
C GLU A 170 -27.22 -3.44 -6.76
N GLU A 171 -26.66 -4.14 -5.76
CA GLU A 171 -27.37 -5.12 -4.92
C GLU A 171 -28.19 -4.48 -3.77
N ASN A 172 -27.98 -3.19 -3.47
CA ASN A 172 -28.67 -2.45 -2.40
C ASN A 172 -29.67 -1.44 -2.96
#